data_AF-A0A0Q7QRR9-F1
#
_entry.id   AF-A0A0Q7QRR9-F1
#
_cell.length_a   1.000
_cell.length_b   1.000
_cell.length_c   1.000
_cell.angle_alpha   90.00
_cell.angle_beta   90.00
_cell.angle_gamma   90.00
#
_symmetry.space_group_name_H-M   'P 1'
#
loop_
_entity.id
_entity.type
_entity.pdbx_description
1 polymer ?
#
loop_
_entity_poly.entity_id
_entity_poly.type
_entity_poly.pdbx_seq_one_letter_code
_entity_poly.pdbx_strand_id
1 'polypeptide(L)'
;MIGAVVVLVAAGVLLWQSRSGDNDAPVDEDLASRITATGVTPYDVRLGKADIDEVRVEAGSVLVDYDHTDEDRHAYTLVLSKAPSGDLCGAQGSGEQDDGSTCTSEDDRMSSTFEEMGSFSLRRDGTLLTLSNLVIESDPGIEERAFTALEAAEPVPADDLARH
;
A
#
# COMPACT_ATOMS: atom_id res chain seq x y z
N MET A 1 52.18 -34.34 21.52
CA MET A 1 50.77 -34.75 21.68
C MET A 1 49.91 -33.53 21.44
N ILE A 2 49.19 -33.52 20.32
CA ILE A 2 48.37 -32.40 19.84
C ILE A 2 46.96 -32.64 20.37
N GLY A 3 46.47 -31.77 21.25
CA GLY A 3 45.10 -31.81 21.80
C GLY A 3 44.23 -30.79 21.08
N ALA A 4 43.19 -31.29 20.40
CA ALA A 4 42.31 -30.52 19.52
C ALA A 4 41.38 -29.57 20.29
N VAL A 5 41.25 -28.35 19.79
CA VAL A 5 40.23 -27.37 20.19
C VAL A 5 38.99 -27.63 19.33
N VAL A 6 37.87 -27.99 19.96
CA VAL A 6 36.56 -28.12 19.30
C VAL A 6 35.84 -26.79 19.39
N VAL A 7 35.65 -26.13 18.25
CA VAL A 7 34.82 -24.93 18.10
C VAL A 7 33.41 -25.37 17.73
N LEU A 8 32.44 -25.11 18.62
CA LEU A 8 31.01 -25.28 18.36
C LEU A 8 30.50 -24.06 17.59
N VAL A 9 30.20 -24.22 16.31
CA VAL A 9 29.44 -23.23 15.52
C VAL A 9 27.96 -23.57 15.69
N ALA A 10 27.25 -22.75 16.46
CA ALA A 10 25.79 -22.81 16.53
C ALA A 10 25.21 -22.21 15.25
N ALA A 11 24.74 -23.06 14.34
CA ALA A 11 23.95 -22.64 13.19
C ALA A 11 22.55 -22.23 13.67
N GLY A 12 22.30 -20.92 13.68
CA GLY A 12 20.96 -20.37 13.89
C GLY A 12 20.08 -20.71 12.70
N VAL A 13 19.14 -21.64 12.91
CA VAL A 13 18.05 -21.88 11.96
C VAL A 13 17.05 -20.73 12.14
N LEU A 14 17.13 -19.75 11.24
CA LEU A 14 16.04 -18.80 11.02
C LEU A 14 14.86 -19.59 10.46
N LEU A 15 13.91 -19.93 11.34
CA LEU A 15 12.59 -20.42 10.97
C LEU A 15 11.82 -19.27 10.34
N TRP A 16 11.94 -19.15 9.02
CA TRP A 16 11.05 -18.35 8.20
C TRP A 16 9.69 -19.06 8.23
N GLN A 17 8.76 -18.55 9.03
CA GLN A 17 7.38 -18.99 8.99
C GLN A 17 6.82 -18.57 7.62
N SER A 18 6.66 -19.56 6.76
CA SER A 18 5.85 -19.50 5.54
C SER A 18 4.49 -18.87 5.87
N ARG A 19 4.27 -17.63 5.42
CA ARG A 19 2.94 -17.03 5.30
C ARG A 19 2.16 -17.93 4.35
N SER A 20 1.34 -18.81 4.91
CA SER A 20 0.38 -19.63 4.17
C SER A 20 -0.72 -18.71 3.64
N GLY A 21 -0.53 -18.31 2.38
CA GLY A 21 -1.46 -17.56 1.55
C GLY A 21 -0.94 -17.54 0.12
N ASP A 22 -0.38 -18.67 -0.36
CA ASP A 22 0.05 -18.80 -1.75
C ASP A 22 -1.19 -18.73 -2.62
N ASN A 23 -1.46 -17.56 -3.19
CA ASN A 23 -2.33 -17.44 -4.34
C ASN A 23 -1.67 -18.22 -5.48
N ASP A 24 -2.08 -19.48 -5.67
CA ASP A 24 -1.62 -20.37 -6.75
C ASP A 24 -2.03 -19.89 -8.16
N ALA A 25 -2.63 -18.69 -8.27
CA ALA A 25 -2.90 -18.07 -9.54
C ALA A 25 -1.57 -17.87 -10.32
N PRO A 26 -1.57 -18.14 -11.63
CA PRO A 26 -0.41 -17.87 -12.47
C PRO A 26 -0.11 -16.37 -12.45
N VAL A 27 1.18 -16.01 -12.48
CA VAL A 27 1.60 -14.60 -12.61
C VAL A 27 1.26 -14.09 -14.00
N ASP A 28 0.61 -12.93 -14.08
CA ASP A 28 0.56 -12.13 -15.31
C ASP A 28 1.90 -11.41 -15.50
N GLU A 29 2.76 -11.99 -16.35
CA GLU A 29 4.10 -11.49 -16.65
C GLU A 29 4.08 -10.08 -17.29
N ASP A 30 3.04 -9.71 -18.05
CA ASP A 30 2.92 -8.37 -18.62
C ASP A 30 2.62 -7.35 -17.53
N LEU A 31 1.68 -7.68 -16.64
CA LEU A 31 1.35 -6.84 -15.50
C LEU A 31 2.53 -6.67 -14.54
N ALA A 32 3.22 -7.75 -14.17
CA ALA A 32 4.41 -7.70 -13.31
C ALA A 32 5.51 -6.81 -13.90
N SER A 33 5.75 -6.92 -15.21
CA SER A 33 6.69 -6.08 -15.94
C SER A 33 6.27 -4.60 -15.91
N ARG A 34 4.98 -4.31 -16.12
CA ARG A 34 4.44 -2.94 -16.06
C ARG A 34 4.53 -2.33 -14.66
N ILE A 35 4.24 -3.11 -13.61
CA ILE A 35 4.41 -2.69 -12.21
C ILE A 35 5.88 -2.31 -11.97
N THR A 36 6.81 -3.19 -12.35
CA THR A 36 8.25 -2.93 -12.21
C THR A 36 8.69 -1.67 -12.97
N ALA A 37 8.16 -1.47 -14.18
CA ALA A 37 8.50 -0.32 -15.02
C ALA A 37 8.06 1.04 -14.44
N THR A 38 7.10 1.07 -13.51
CA THR A 38 6.74 2.32 -12.80
C THR A 38 7.89 2.83 -11.94
N GLY A 39 8.72 1.93 -11.40
CA GLY A 39 9.76 2.23 -10.42
C GLY A 39 9.23 2.61 -9.04
N VAL A 40 7.96 2.29 -8.73
CA VAL A 40 7.42 2.40 -7.36
C VAL A 40 7.65 1.09 -6.61
N THR A 41 7.75 1.17 -5.29
CA THR A 41 7.77 -0.01 -4.43
C THR A 41 6.35 -0.55 -4.28
N PRO A 42 6.05 -1.80 -4.65
CA PRO A 42 4.71 -2.37 -4.49
C PRO A 42 4.39 -2.64 -3.01
N TYR A 43 3.14 -2.42 -2.62
CA TYR A 43 2.61 -2.74 -1.29
C TYR A 43 1.23 -3.38 -1.42
N ASP A 44 0.91 -4.29 -0.50
CA ASP A 44 -0.47 -4.76 -0.23
C ASP A 44 -0.94 -4.07 1.07
N VAL A 45 -1.96 -3.22 0.96
CA VAL A 45 -2.49 -2.41 2.08
C VAL A 45 -3.96 -2.76 2.28
N ARG A 46 -4.23 -3.58 3.30
CA ARG A 46 -5.58 -4.06 3.60
C ARG A 46 -6.24 -3.31 4.74
N LEU A 47 -7.43 -2.78 4.49
CA LEU A 47 -8.35 -2.32 5.53
C LEU A 47 -9.24 -3.48 5.98
N GLY A 48 -8.94 -4.03 7.15
CA GLY A 48 -9.73 -5.15 7.71
C GLY A 48 -9.54 -6.44 6.90
N LYS A 49 -10.62 -6.94 6.29
CA LYS A 49 -10.65 -8.19 5.51
C LYS A 49 -10.88 -7.96 4.01
N ALA A 50 -10.54 -6.77 3.50
CA ALA A 50 -10.68 -6.51 2.07
C ALA A 50 -9.74 -7.42 1.27
N ASP A 51 -10.22 -7.89 0.12
CA ASP A 51 -9.44 -8.67 -0.82
C ASP A 51 -9.20 -7.84 -2.08
N ILE A 52 -8.07 -8.09 -2.74
CA ILE A 52 -7.75 -7.44 -4.01
C ILE A 52 -8.71 -7.99 -5.07
N ASP A 53 -9.46 -7.09 -5.70
CA ASP A 53 -10.35 -7.37 -6.83
C ASP A 53 -9.61 -7.21 -8.16
N GLU A 54 -8.86 -6.12 -8.34
CA GLU A 54 -8.14 -5.82 -9.58
C GLU A 54 -6.82 -5.08 -9.30
N VAL A 55 -5.78 -5.39 -10.08
CA VAL A 55 -4.54 -4.61 -10.16
C VAL A 55 -4.33 -4.06 -11.57
N ARG A 56 -4.08 -2.75 -11.68
CA ARG A 56 -3.78 -2.10 -12.96
C ARG A 56 -2.68 -1.05 -12.86
N VAL A 57 -2.03 -0.77 -13.99
CA VAL A 57 -1.03 0.31 -14.09
C VAL A 57 -1.54 1.40 -15.00
N GLU A 58 -1.69 2.60 -14.46
CA GLU A 58 -2.21 3.78 -15.16
C GLU A 58 -1.35 5.01 -14.85
N ALA A 59 -1.02 5.79 -15.89
CA ALA A 59 -0.28 7.05 -15.77
C ALA A 59 1.02 6.98 -14.93
N GLY A 60 1.67 5.80 -14.87
CA GLY A 60 2.89 5.59 -14.09
C GLY A 60 2.66 5.25 -12.60
N SER A 61 1.41 4.99 -12.21
CA SER A 61 1.00 4.53 -10.89
C SER A 61 0.47 3.09 -10.96
N VAL A 62 0.56 2.37 -9.84
CA VAL A 62 -0.12 1.08 -9.64
C VAL A 62 -1.38 1.34 -8.84
N LEU A 63 -2.53 0.90 -9.36
CA LEU A 63 -3.83 0.98 -8.70
C LEU A 63 -4.22 -0.45 -8.31
N VAL A 64 -4.57 -0.63 -7.05
CA VAL A 64 -5.05 -1.89 -6.49
C VAL A 64 -6.43 -1.62 -5.92
N ASP A 65 -7.46 -2.13 -6.59
CA ASP A 65 -8.83 -2.05 -6.11
C ASP A 65 -9.09 -3.18 -5.13
N TYR A 66 -9.69 -2.84 -3.99
CA TYR A 66 -10.08 -3.77 -2.96
C TYR A 66 -11.59 -3.81 -2.85
N ASP A 67 -12.14 -5.01 -2.83
CA ASP A 67 -13.55 -5.25 -2.52
C ASP A 67 -13.68 -5.91 -1.14
N HIS A 68 -14.82 -5.66 -0.50
CA HIS A 68 -15.18 -6.32 0.74
C HIS A 68 -16.15 -7.45 0.47
N THR A 69 -15.74 -8.68 0.82
CA THR A 69 -16.61 -9.85 0.72
C THR A 69 -17.83 -9.79 1.66
N ASP A 70 -17.85 -8.85 2.60
CA ASP A 70 -18.95 -8.61 3.53
C ASP A 70 -19.68 -7.31 3.12
N GLU A 71 -21.00 -7.39 2.89
CA GLU A 71 -21.86 -6.35 2.26
C GLU A 71 -21.89 -4.96 2.94
N ASP A 72 -21.26 -4.80 4.11
CA ASP A 72 -21.35 -3.60 4.94
C ASP A 72 -20.14 -2.67 4.86
N ARG A 73 -19.18 -2.91 3.95
CA ARG A 73 -17.98 -2.06 3.81
C ARG A 73 -17.74 -1.65 2.37
N HIS A 74 -17.34 -0.39 2.21
CA HIS A 74 -17.13 0.23 0.90
C HIS A 74 -15.79 -0.19 0.29
N ALA A 75 -15.81 -0.57 -0.99
CA ALA A 75 -14.62 -0.77 -1.80
C ALA A 75 -13.73 0.48 -1.77
N TYR A 76 -12.42 0.28 -1.85
CA TYR A 76 -11.44 1.36 -1.88
C TYR A 76 -10.31 1.03 -2.84
N THR A 77 -9.56 2.06 -3.23
CA THR A 77 -8.40 1.89 -4.11
C THR A 77 -7.13 2.27 -3.36
N LEU A 78 -6.11 1.42 -3.41
CA LEU A 78 -4.74 1.81 -3.09
C LEU A 78 -4.06 2.30 -4.37
N VAL A 79 -3.58 3.53 -4.35
CA VAL A 79 -2.77 4.12 -5.42
C VAL A 79 -1.33 4.21 -4.95
N LEU A 80 -0.43 3.57 -5.70
CA LEU A 80 1.02 3.62 -5.49
C LEU A 80 1.63 4.48 -6.59
N SER A 81 2.24 5.58 -6.21
CA SER A 81 2.88 6.52 -7.14
C SER A 81 4.26 6.92 -6.62
N LYS A 82 5.07 7.56 -7.46
CA LYS A 82 6.33 8.14 -6.99
C LYS A 82 6.04 9.24 -5.98
N ALA A 83 6.72 9.18 -4.84
CA ALA A 83 6.62 10.21 -3.82
C ALA A 83 7.04 11.58 -4.40
N PRO A 84 6.19 12.61 -4.34
CA PRO A 84 6.63 13.95 -4.69
C PRO A 84 7.65 14.45 -3.66
N SER A 85 8.52 15.37 -4.07
CA SER A 85 9.37 16.10 -3.13
C SER A 85 8.61 17.25 -2.46
N GLY A 86 8.86 17.48 -1.16
CA GLY A 86 8.31 18.64 -0.44
C GLY A 86 6.96 18.36 0.23
N ASP A 87 6.16 19.40 0.43
CA ASP A 87 4.86 19.30 1.08
C ASP A 87 3.86 18.50 0.22
N LEU A 88 3.15 17.55 0.86
CA LEU A 88 2.24 16.64 0.16
C LEU A 88 0.98 17.34 -0.37
N CYS A 89 0.43 18.30 0.36
CA CYS A 89 -0.73 19.07 -0.10
C CYS A 89 -0.35 20.01 -1.25
N GLY A 90 0.83 20.65 -1.18
CA GLY A 90 1.34 21.49 -2.27
C GLY A 90 1.69 20.72 -3.55
N ALA A 91 2.03 19.44 -3.43
CA ALA A 91 2.46 18.60 -4.56
C ALA A 91 1.30 18.01 -5.39
N GLN A 92 0.09 17.86 -4.83
CA GLN A 92 -1.09 17.42 -5.58
C GLN A 92 -1.60 18.45 -6.60
N GLY A 93 -0.94 19.61 -6.67
CA GLY A 93 -1.20 20.64 -7.66
C GLY A 93 -1.80 21.85 -6.98
N SER A 94 -1.16 22.99 -7.24
CA SER A 94 -1.75 24.33 -7.13
C SER A 94 -2.91 24.55 -8.12
N GLY A 95 -3.59 23.49 -8.56
CA GLY A 95 -4.90 23.59 -9.19
C GLY A 95 -5.90 23.82 -8.08
N GLU A 96 -6.80 24.79 -8.26
CA GLU A 96 -7.86 25.13 -7.31
C GLU A 96 -8.36 23.88 -6.60
N GLN A 97 -8.10 23.78 -5.29
CA GLN A 97 -8.82 22.87 -4.43
C GLN A 97 -10.30 23.09 -4.72
N ASP A 98 -11.00 22.07 -5.18
CA ASP A 98 -12.43 22.17 -5.44
C ASP A 98 -13.09 22.77 -4.20
N ASP A 99 -14.00 23.73 -4.38
CA ASP A 99 -14.67 24.41 -3.27
C ASP A 99 -15.25 23.35 -2.31
N GLY A 100 -14.74 23.32 -1.07
CA GLY A 100 -15.14 22.35 -0.05
C GLY A 100 -14.18 21.17 0.17
N SER A 101 -13.10 21.06 -0.60
CA SER A 101 -12.03 20.11 -0.30
C SER A 101 -11.13 20.63 0.83
N THR A 102 -10.64 19.71 1.67
CA THR A 102 -9.57 20.00 2.63
C THR A 102 -8.36 19.15 2.31
N CYS A 103 -7.17 19.68 2.61
CA CYS A 103 -5.93 18.92 2.62
C CYS A 103 -5.11 19.32 3.83
N THR A 104 -4.70 18.33 4.62
CA THR A 104 -3.79 18.52 5.75
C THR A 104 -2.63 17.53 5.61
N SER A 105 -1.42 18.04 5.74
CA SER A 105 -0.19 17.25 5.75
C SER A 105 0.57 17.45 7.07
N GLU A 106 1.09 16.35 7.60
CA GLU A 106 2.00 16.32 8.74
C GLU A 106 3.11 15.31 8.42
N ASP A 107 4.34 15.79 8.30
CA ASP A 107 5.50 15.00 7.89
C ASP A 107 5.24 14.21 6.59
N ASP A 108 5.22 12.88 6.69
CA ASP A 108 5.00 11.96 5.57
C ASP A 108 3.52 11.54 5.43
N ARG A 109 2.64 12.01 6.31
CA ARG A 109 1.20 11.75 6.26
C ARG A 109 0.47 12.90 5.59
N MET A 110 -0.57 12.57 4.82
CA MET A 110 -1.50 13.54 4.26
C MET A 110 -2.91 12.97 4.26
N SER A 111 -3.87 13.78 4.66
CA SER A 111 -5.29 13.51 4.54
C SER A 111 -5.93 14.55 3.64
N SER A 112 -6.84 14.11 2.78
CA SER A 112 -7.68 15.00 2.00
C SER A 112 -9.12 14.51 2.04
N THR A 113 -10.05 15.45 2.17
CA THR A 113 -11.48 15.17 2.23
C THR A 113 -12.21 16.01 1.20
N PHE A 114 -13.25 15.46 0.60
CA PHE A 114 -14.20 16.18 -0.26
C PHE A 114 -15.57 15.55 -0.08
N GLU A 115 -16.57 16.33 0.31
CA GLU A 115 -17.89 15.84 0.71
C GLU A 115 -17.80 14.70 1.74
N GLU A 116 -18.46 13.57 1.48
CA GLU A 116 -18.50 12.37 2.34
C GLU A 116 -17.28 11.45 2.10
N MET A 117 -16.36 11.84 1.22
CA MET A 117 -15.22 11.04 0.77
C MET A 117 -13.90 11.56 1.35
N GLY A 118 -12.98 10.63 1.58
CA GLY A 118 -11.64 10.90 2.07
C GLY A 118 -10.58 10.08 1.35
N SER A 119 -9.35 10.59 1.41
CA SER A 119 -8.14 9.87 1.04
C SER A 119 -7.07 10.10 2.08
N PHE A 120 -6.28 9.06 2.34
CA PHE A 120 -5.18 9.10 3.31
C PHE A 120 -3.93 8.58 2.63
N SER A 121 -2.85 9.35 2.74
CA SER A 121 -1.61 9.09 2.04
C SER A 121 -0.43 9.02 3.00
N LEU A 122 0.48 8.09 2.75
CA LEU A 122 1.76 7.95 3.45
C LEU A 122 2.91 7.92 2.45
N ARG A 123 3.88 8.81 2.61
CA ARG A 123 5.15 8.76 1.88
C ARG A 123 6.09 7.75 2.55
N ARG A 124 6.58 6.78 1.79
CA ARG A 124 7.50 5.74 2.29
C ARG A 124 8.35 5.17 1.17
N ASP A 125 9.65 4.98 1.41
CA ASP A 125 10.59 4.34 0.47
C ASP A 125 10.52 4.91 -0.97
N GLY A 126 10.35 6.23 -1.09
CA GLY A 126 10.23 6.92 -2.39
C GLY A 126 8.89 6.71 -3.10
N THR A 127 7.93 6.07 -2.46
CA THR A 127 6.56 5.81 -2.94
C THR A 127 5.56 6.59 -2.10
N LEU A 128 4.52 7.13 -2.73
CA LEU A 128 3.34 7.64 -2.04
C LEU A 128 2.26 6.57 -2.13
N LEU A 129 1.86 6.07 -0.97
CA LEU A 129 0.78 5.10 -0.80
C LEU A 129 -0.48 5.89 -0.45
N THR A 130 -1.50 5.86 -1.30
CA THR A 130 -2.75 6.59 -1.07
C THR A 130 -3.92 5.61 -1.03
N LEU A 131 -4.62 5.54 0.09
CA LEU A 131 -5.95 4.92 0.15
C LEU A 131 -6.97 5.97 -0.26
N SER A 132 -7.68 5.75 -1.37
CA SER A 132 -8.68 6.65 -1.94
C SER A 132 -10.06 6.01 -1.98
N ASN A 133 -11.08 6.83 -2.26
CA ASN A 133 -12.49 6.44 -2.34
C ASN A 133 -13.06 5.93 -1.00
N LEU A 134 -12.54 6.41 0.13
CA LEU A 134 -13.03 6.03 1.45
C LEU A 134 -14.22 6.90 1.84
N VAL A 135 -15.34 6.29 2.21
CA VAL A 135 -16.50 7.01 2.74
C VAL A 135 -16.26 7.32 4.23
N ILE A 136 -16.01 8.58 4.55
CA ILE A 136 -15.64 9.02 5.91
C ILE A 136 -16.86 9.32 6.79
N GLU A 137 -18.00 9.70 6.19
CA GLU A 137 -19.21 10.06 6.96
C GLU A 137 -19.80 8.84 7.70
N SER A 138 -19.80 7.68 7.05
CA SER A 138 -20.31 6.43 7.63
C SER A 138 -19.32 5.77 8.60
N ASP A 139 -18.07 6.24 8.65
CA ASP A 139 -16.98 5.61 9.39
C ASP A 139 -16.02 6.61 10.03
N PRO A 140 -16.37 7.20 11.18
CA PRO A 140 -15.56 8.24 11.83
C PRO A 140 -14.19 7.75 12.33
N GLY A 141 -13.92 6.45 12.32
CA GLY A 141 -12.63 5.87 12.71
C GLY A 141 -11.76 5.44 11.52
N ILE A 142 -12.18 5.72 10.28
CA ILE A 142 -11.49 5.23 9.09
C ILE A 142 -10.08 5.83 8.93
N GLU A 143 -9.89 7.10 9.30
CA GLU A 143 -8.59 7.78 9.21
C GLU A 143 -7.50 7.07 10.03
N GLU A 144 -7.77 6.80 11.31
CA GLU A 144 -6.81 6.13 12.20
C GLU A 144 -6.45 4.73 11.66
N ARG A 145 -7.45 3.99 11.16
CA ARG A 145 -7.24 2.66 10.59
C ARG A 145 -6.52 2.70 9.25
N ALA A 146 -6.76 3.71 8.43
CA ALA A 146 -6.07 3.94 7.17
C ALA A 146 -4.58 4.19 7.41
N PHE A 147 -4.22 5.10 8.31
CA PHE A 147 -2.81 5.32 8.65
C PHE A 147 -2.18 4.09 9.31
N THR A 148 -2.89 3.41 10.21
CA THR A 148 -2.41 2.15 10.80
C THR A 148 -2.09 1.10 9.72
N ALA A 149 -2.97 0.94 8.72
CA ALA A 149 -2.77 -0.01 7.63
C ALA A 149 -1.60 0.40 6.73
N LEU A 150 -1.51 1.68 6.35
CA LEU A 150 -0.41 2.23 5.54
C LEU A 150 0.96 2.04 6.22
N GLU A 151 1.02 2.22 7.54
CA GLU A 151 2.25 2.08 8.31
C GLU A 151 2.64 0.63 8.56
N ALA A 152 1.66 -0.24 8.77
CA ALA A 152 1.88 -1.67 8.98
C ALA A 152 2.20 -2.42 7.68
N ALA A 153 1.87 -1.85 6.52
CA ALA A 153 2.09 -2.49 5.23
C ALA A 153 3.57 -2.81 4.99
N GLU A 154 3.81 -3.99 4.45
CA GLU A 154 5.13 -4.45 4.04
C GLU A 154 5.22 -4.41 2.51
N PRO A 155 6.40 -4.08 1.95
CA PRO A 155 6.59 -4.13 0.52
C PRO A 155 6.43 -5.56 0.02
N VAL A 156 5.80 -5.71 -1.15
CA VAL A 156 5.59 -7.00 -1.81
C VAL A 156 6.30 -7.05 -3.17
N PRO A 157 6.71 -8.23 -3.65
CA PRO A 157 7.13 -8.42 -5.04
C PRO A 157 6.05 -7.98 -6.03
N ALA A 158 6.47 -7.48 -7.21
CA ALA A 158 5.54 -7.16 -8.30
C ALA A 158 4.71 -8.39 -8.73
N ASP A 159 5.37 -9.56 -8.75
CA ASP A 159 4.76 -10.84 -9.11
C ASP A 159 3.59 -11.21 -8.17
N ASP A 160 3.65 -10.81 -6.90
CA ASP A 160 2.59 -11.13 -5.93
C ASP A 160 1.32 -10.33 -6.22
N LEU A 161 1.46 -9.05 -6.59
CA LEU A 161 0.30 -8.25 -7.05
C LEU A 161 -0.20 -8.73 -8.41
N ALA A 162 0.68 -9.17 -9.31
CA ALA A 162 0.32 -9.61 -10.66
C ALA A 162 -0.34 -11.01 -10.72
N ARG A 163 -0.66 -11.61 -9.58
CA ARG A 163 -1.47 -12.84 -9.47
C ARG A 163 -2.96 -12.59 -9.31
N HIS A 164 -3.35 -11.32 -9.17
CA HIS A 164 -4.71 -10.84 -9.04
C HIS A 164 -5.18 -10.25 -10.37
#